data_AF-A0A829QCC5-F1
#
_entry.id   AF-A0A829QCC5-F1
#
_cell.length_a   1.000
_cell.length_b   1.000
_cell.length_c   1.000
_cell.angle_alpha   90.00
_cell.angle_beta   90.00
_cell.angle_gamma   90.00
#
_symmetry.space_group_name_H-M   'P 1'
#
loop_
_entity.id
_entity.type
_entity.pdbx_description
1 polymer ?
#
loop_
_entity_poly.entity_id
_entity_poly.type
_entity_poly.pdbx_seq_one_letter_code
_entity_poly.pdbx_strand_id
1 'polypeptide(L)'
;MSVTASPQAPSAAHIARIYKTHLSGGRATLGDIFGGHIETSSDGAWLTTAEGTRFLNAGGYGVALAGYRHPVVVDHIRRQLDQHPVASRMFYEPAAAEAAAALAAVTPKGLDRIHFACSGPRPRRPP
;
A
#
# COMPACT_ATOMS: atom_id res chain seq x y z
N MET A 1 -22.79 15.81 -27.36
CA MET A 1 -22.28 14.42 -27.37
C MET A 1 -20.77 14.48 -27.29
N SER A 2 -20.19 14.78 -26.13
CA SER A 2 -18.74 14.71 -25.94
C SER A 2 -18.39 13.34 -25.39
N VAL A 3 -17.83 12.50 -26.25
CA VAL A 3 -17.19 11.25 -25.83
C VAL A 3 -15.92 11.66 -25.06
N THR A 4 -15.99 11.63 -23.73
CA THR A 4 -14.80 11.64 -22.89
C THR A 4 -14.01 10.40 -23.26
N ALA A 5 -12.90 10.58 -23.98
CA ALA A 5 -11.98 9.50 -24.27
C ALA A 5 -11.53 8.90 -22.94
N SER A 6 -11.85 7.63 -22.73
CA SER A 6 -11.34 6.86 -21.60
C SER A 6 -9.80 6.92 -21.66
N PRO A 7 -9.08 7.18 -20.56
CA PRO A 7 -7.62 7.25 -20.58
C PRO A 7 -7.10 5.91 -21.14
N GLN A 8 -6.37 5.97 -22.26
CA GLN A 8 -5.79 4.75 -22.82
C GLN A 8 -4.86 4.13 -21.79
N ALA A 9 -5.05 2.83 -21.52
CA ALA A 9 -4.20 2.09 -20.61
C ALA A 9 -2.73 2.25 -21.06
N PRO A 10 -1.82 2.62 -20.15
CA PRO A 10 -0.43 2.88 -20.53
C PRO A 10 0.21 1.60 -21.08
N SER A 11 0.95 1.70 -22.18
CA SER A 11 1.62 0.54 -22.77
C SER A 11 2.80 0.07 -21.90
N ALA A 12 3.09 -1.23 -21.91
CA ALA A 12 4.20 -1.82 -21.15
C ALA A 12 5.54 -1.15 -21.48
N ALA A 13 5.79 -0.87 -22.76
CA ALA A 13 6.99 -0.15 -23.21
C ALA A 13 7.09 1.27 -22.64
N HIS A 14 5.96 1.98 -22.51
CA HIS A 14 5.92 3.30 -21.90
C HIS A 14 6.27 3.24 -20.41
N ILE A 15 5.68 2.30 -19.66
CA ILE A 15 5.94 2.11 -18.22
C ILE A 15 7.37 1.66 -17.96
N ALA A 16 7.90 0.71 -18.75
CA ALA A 16 9.27 0.22 -18.61
C ALA A 16 10.29 1.36 -18.81
N ARG A 17 10.04 2.27 -19.77
CA ARG A 17 10.87 3.46 -19.98
C ARG A 17 10.85 4.38 -18.76
N ILE A 18 9.68 4.65 -18.17
CA ILE A 18 9.59 5.46 -16.93
C ILE A 18 10.38 4.80 -15.79
N TYR A 19 10.25 3.48 -15.63
CA TYR A 19 10.99 2.72 -14.62
C TYR A 19 12.51 2.82 -14.79
N LYS A 20 13.00 2.73 -16.03
CA LYS A 20 14.44 2.85 -16.35
C LYS A 20 14.97 4.26 -16.10
N THR A 21 14.21 5.28 -16.49
CA THR A 21 14.65 6.69 -16.42
C THR A 21 14.53 7.28 -15.02
N HIS A 22 13.45 6.99 -14.29
CA HIS A 22 13.09 7.72 -13.07
C HIS A 22 13.06 6.87 -11.79
N LEU A 23 13.14 5.54 -11.89
CA LEU A 23 13.18 4.67 -10.74
C LEU A 23 14.53 3.93 -10.69
N SER A 24 14.56 2.66 -11.06
CA SER A 24 15.78 1.85 -11.01
C SER A 24 15.84 0.97 -12.25
N GLY A 25 16.94 1.09 -12.99
CA GLY A 25 17.23 0.20 -14.12
C GLY A 25 17.16 -1.27 -13.74
N GLY A 26 17.67 -1.64 -12.55
CA GLY A 26 17.63 -3.03 -12.06
C GLY A 26 16.21 -3.60 -11.90
N ARG A 27 15.27 -2.85 -11.30
CA ARG A 27 13.86 -3.31 -11.19
C ARG A 27 13.19 -3.36 -12.56
N ALA A 28 13.53 -2.44 -13.46
CA ALA A 28 13.00 -2.45 -14.82
C ALA A 28 13.45 -3.70 -15.59
N THR A 29 14.74 -4.04 -15.52
CA THR A 29 15.28 -5.27 -16.12
C THR A 29 14.62 -6.52 -15.53
N LEU A 30 14.38 -6.55 -14.21
CA LEU A 30 13.68 -7.66 -13.59
C LEU A 30 12.22 -7.75 -14.07
N GLY A 31 11.53 -6.62 -14.21
CA GLY A 31 10.19 -6.55 -14.80
C GLY A 31 10.14 -7.08 -16.23
N ASP A 32 11.14 -6.74 -17.05
CA ASP A 32 11.28 -7.26 -18.42
C ASP A 32 11.45 -8.80 -18.41
N ILE A 33 12.26 -9.34 -17.49
CA ILE A 33 12.46 -10.79 -17.33
C ILE A 33 11.15 -11.51 -16.97
N PHE A 34 10.30 -10.90 -16.15
CA PHE A 34 9.00 -11.45 -15.76
C PHE A 34 7.88 -11.17 -16.76
N GLY A 35 8.20 -10.85 -18.01
CA GLY A 35 7.22 -10.70 -19.09
C GLY A 35 6.64 -9.31 -19.25
N GLY A 36 7.16 -8.30 -18.52
CA GLY A 36 6.75 -6.91 -18.68
C GLY A 36 5.29 -6.64 -18.30
N HIS A 37 4.70 -7.49 -17.44
CA HIS A 37 3.33 -7.36 -17.00
C HIS A 37 3.08 -6.02 -16.28
N ILE A 38 1.95 -5.39 -16.61
CA ILE A 38 1.48 -4.20 -15.90
C ILE A 38 0.39 -4.62 -14.93
N GLU A 39 0.63 -4.48 -13.63
CA GLU A 39 -0.40 -4.65 -12.59
C GLU A 39 -1.46 -3.54 -12.69
N THR A 40 -2.74 -3.90 -12.76
CA THR A 40 -3.85 -2.94 -12.91
C THR A 40 -4.81 -2.95 -11.74
N SER A 41 -4.99 -4.09 -11.06
CA SER A 41 -5.85 -4.20 -9.89
C SER A 41 -5.43 -5.34 -8.98
N SER A 42 -5.93 -5.32 -7.75
CA SER A 42 -5.65 -6.34 -6.74
C SER A 42 -6.85 -6.53 -5.83
N ASP A 43 -7.08 -7.76 -5.38
CA ASP A 43 -8.16 -8.11 -4.44
C ASP A 43 -7.80 -9.38 -3.66
N GLY A 44 -7.92 -9.32 -2.33
CA GLY A 44 -7.48 -10.41 -1.46
C GLY A 44 -6.02 -10.76 -1.70
N ALA A 45 -5.72 -12.02 -2.00
CA ALA A 45 -4.36 -12.47 -2.30
C ALA A 45 -3.96 -12.33 -3.79
N TRP A 46 -4.80 -11.74 -4.64
CA TRP A 46 -4.62 -11.78 -6.09
C TRP A 46 -4.24 -10.42 -6.68
N LEU A 47 -3.33 -10.43 -7.64
CA LEU A 47 -2.98 -9.33 -8.54
C LEU A 47 -3.53 -9.64 -9.93
N THR A 48 -4.04 -8.64 -10.63
CA THR A 48 -4.53 -8.77 -12.02
C THR A 48 -3.72 -7.85 -12.91
N THR A 49 -3.22 -8.37 -14.03
CA THR A 49 -2.45 -7.60 -15.01
C THR A 49 -3.35 -6.95 -16.06
N ALA A 50 -2.78 -6.05 -16.87
CA ALA A 50 -3.48 -5.41 -17.99
C ALA A 50 -3.96 -6.43 -19.04
N GLU A 51 -3.27 -7.58 -19.15
CA GLU A 51 -3.65 -8.69 -20.02
C GLU A 51 -4.76 -9.58 -19.42
N GLY A 52 -5.18 -9.31 -18.17
CA GLY A 52 -6.20 -10.08 -17.45
C GLY A 52 -5.66 -11.30 -16.70
N THR A 53 -4.35 -11.55 -16.74
CA THR A 53 -3.73 -12.65 -16.00
C THR A 53 -3.76 -12.38 -14.50
N ARG A 54 -4.09 -13.40 -13.72
CA ARG A 54 -4.15 -13.32 -12.26
C ARG A 54 -2.96 -14.03 -11.62
N PHE A 55 -2.27 -13.33 -10.73
CA PHE A 55 -1.12 -13.84 -9.97
C PHE A 55 -1.47 -13.90 -8.49
N LEU A 56 -1.11 -15.01 -7.83
CA LEU A 56 -1.20 -15.14 -6.39
C LEU A 56 -0.01 -14.44 -5.74
N ASN A 57 -0.27 -13.44 -4.90
CA ASN A 57 0.76 -12.74 -4.16
C ASN A 57 1.17 -13.53 -2.91
N ALA A 58 2.14 -14.42 -3.06
CA ALA A 58 2.75 -15.16 -1.95
C ALA A 58 3.96 -14.45 -1.31
N GLY A 59 4.24 -13.19 -1.70
CA GLY A 59 5.50 -12.50 -1.37
C GLY A 59 5.36 -11.04 -1.01
N GLY A 60 4.17 -10.58 -0.57
CA GLY A 60 3.82 -9.17 -0.34
C GLY A 60 4.56 -8.45 0.79
N TYR A 61 5.84 -8.75 1.02
CA TYR A 61 6.73 -8.18 2.03
C TYR A 61 6.16 -8.17 3.46
N GLY A 62 5.19 -9.06 3.73
CA GLY A 62 4.45 -9.10 5.00
C GLY A 62 3.54 -7.90 5.27
N VAL A 63 3.24 -7.07 4.25
CA VAL A 63 2.44 -5.85 4.43
C VAL A 63 0.95 -6.12 4.25
N ALA A 64 0.57 -6.82 3.18
CA ALA A 64 -0.82 -7.09 2.84
C ALA A 64 -1.37 -8.35 3.55
N LEU A 65 -1.19 -8.46 4.87
CA LEU A 65 -1.59 -9.66 5.64
C LEU A 65 -3.11 -9.93 5.60
N ALA A 66 -3.92 -8.88 5.60
CA ALA A 66 -5.38 -8.98 5.46
C ALA A 66 -5.84 -9.13 3.99
N GLY A 67 -4.89 -9.23 3.04
CA GLY A 67 -5.16 -9.14 1.62
C GLY A 67 -5.31 -7.70 1.12
N TYR A 68 -5.15 -7.53 -0.19
CA TYR A 68 -5.39 -6.26 -0.87
C TYR A 68 -6.88 -5.88 -0.79
N ARG A 69 -7.13 -4.60 -0.53
CA ARG A 69 -8.47 -3.99 -0.54
C ARG A 69 -9.49 -4.67 0.39
N HIS A 70 -9.06 -5.16 1.55
CA HIS A 70 -9.97 -5.74 2.53
C HIS A 70 -11.17 -4.82 2.79
N PRO A 71 -12.44 -5.27 2.59
CA PRO A 71 -13.60 -4.38 2.48
C PRO A 71 -13.82 -3.54 3.74
N VAL A 72 -13.59 -4.12 4.92
CA VAL A 72 -13.68 -3.41 6.21
C VAL A 72 -12.65 -2.27 6.30
N VAL A 73 -11.41 -2.51 5.88
CA VAL A 73 -10.33 -1.51 5.94
C VAL A 73 -10.63 -0.36 4.97
N VAL A 74 -11.04 -0.70 3.75
CA VAL A 74 -11.39 0.29 2.73
C VAL A 74 -12.56 1.17 3.17
N ASP A 75 -13.58 0.59 3.79
CA ASP A 75 -14.73 1.34 4.31
C ASP A 75 -14.32 2.31 5.42
N HIS A 76 -13.56 1.85 6.43
CA HIS A 76 -13.07 2.73 7.50
C HIS A 76 -12.16 3.86 7.00
N ILE A 77 -11.26 3.57 6.04
CA ILE A 77 -10.42 4.60 5.42
C ILE A 77 -11.28 5.65 4.72
N ARG A 78 -12.27 5.24 3.91
CA ARG A 78 -13.16 6.19 3.21
C ARG A 78 -13.91 7.08 4.20
N ARG A 79 -14.51 6.49 5.23
CA ARG A 79 -15.22 7.25 6.28
C ARG A 79 -14.30 8.27 6.96
N GLN A 80 -13.06 7.88 7.28
CA GLN A 80 -12.10 8.80 7.90
C GLN A 80 -11.69 9.93 6.94
N LEU A 81 -11.50 9.62 5.65
CA LEU A 81 -11.17 10.63 4.64
C LEU A 81 -12.28 11.66 4.48
N ASP A 82 -13.53 11.22 4.52
CA ASP A 82 -14.71 12.11 4.41
C ASP A 82 -14.90 12.99 5.66
N GLN A 83 -14.45 12.53 6.83
CA GLN A 83 -14.64 13.23 8.10
C GLN A 83 -13.43 14.08 8.50
N HIS A 84 -12.25 13.47 8.62
CA HIS A 84 -11.04 14.13 9.10
C HIS A 84 -9.77 13.35 8.71
N PRO A 85 -9.18 13.59 7.53
CA PRO A 85 -8.09 12.76 7.01
C PRO A 85 -6.76 12.91 7.75
N VAL A 86 -6.50 14.07 8.38
CA VAL A 86 -5.23 14.36 9.04
C VAL A 86 -5.45 15.16 10.32
N ALA A 87 -4.98 14.61 11.45
CA ALA A 87 -5.03 15.26 12.75
C ALA A 87 -4.16 16.52 12.80
N SER A 88 -4.67 17.58 13.45
CA SER A 88 -3.93 18.83 13.69
C SER A 88 -2.78 18.68 14.70
N ARG A 89 -2.80 17.58 15.48
CA ARG A 89 -1.92 17.32 16.63
C ARG A 89 -1.98 18.33 17.77
N MET A 90 -2.93 19.25 17.72
CA MET A 90 -3.21 20.20 18.82
C MET A 90 -4.31 19.70 19.76
N PHE A 91 -5.20 18.83 19.27
CA PHE A 91 -6.32 18.27 20.02
C PHE A 91 -6.20 16.74 20.11
N TYR A 92 -7.00 16.14 21.01
CA TYR A 92 -7.08 14.69 21.12
C TYR A 92 -7.64 14.07 19.83
N GLU A 93 -7.01 12.99 19.39
CA GLU A 93 -7.40 12.24 18.21
C GLU A 93 -8.01 10.89 18.64
N PRO A 94 -9.31 10.67 18.45
CA PRO A 94 -9.97 9.43 18.87
C PRO A 94 -9.39 8.18 18.20
N ALA A 95 -9.12 8.23 16.89
CA ALA A 95 -8.64 7.07 16.13
C ALA A 95 -7.27 6.57 16.63
N ALA A 96 -6.29 7.46 16.81
CA ALA A 96 -5.01 7.09 17.41
C ALA A 96 -5.15 6.59 18.86
N ALA A 97 -6.04 7.17 19.67
CA ALA A 97 -6.25 6.74 21.05
C ALA A 97 -6.82 5.30 21.12
N GLU A 98 -7.85 5.01 20.33
CA GLU A 98 -8.46 3.68 20.22
C GLU A 98 -7.47 2.64 19.66
N ALA A 99 -6.70 3.01 18.63
CA ALA A 99 -5.66 2.16 18.07
C ALA A 99 -4.56 1.85 19.10
N ALA A 100 -4.14 2.84 19.89
CA ALA A 100 -3.12 2.64 20.92
C ALA A 100 -3.63 1.71 22.02
N ALA A 101 -4.90 1.86 22.44
CA ALA A 101 -5.53 0.97 23.41
C ALA A 101 -5.65 -0.47 22.89
N ALA A 102 -6.07 -0.65 21.63
CA ALA A 102 -6.16 -1.98 21.01
C ALA A 102 -4.79 -2.67 20.89
N LEU A 103 -3.73 -1.92 20.59
CA LEU A 103 -2.37 -2.43 20.56
C LEU A 103 -1.87 -2.81 21.95
N ALA A 104 -2.06 -1.96 22.95
CA ALA A 104 -1.65 -2.25 24.32
C ALA A 104 -2.35 -3.49 24.90
N ALA A 105 -3.57 -3.80 24.45
CA ALA A 105 -4.31 -4.98 24.90
C ALA A 105 -3.71 -6.32 24.42
N VAL A 106 -2.92 -6.31 23.33
CA VAL A 106 -2.30 -7.52 22.76
C VAL A 106 -0.80 -7.59 23.00
N THR A 107 -0.17 -6.52 23.50
CA THR A 107 1.25 -6.51 23.82
C THR A 107 1.54 -7.25 25.14
N PRO A 108 2.77 -7.78 25.31
CA PRO A 108 3.22 -8.31 26.59
C PRO A 108 3.13 -7.28 27.72
N LYS A 109 2.96 -7.77 28.96
CA LYS A 109 2.91 -6.91 30.16
C LYS A 109 4.13 -5.98 30.24
N GLY A 110 3.88 -4.70 30.53
CA GLY A 110 4.90 -3.66 30.62
C GLY A 110 5.15 -2.89 29.32
N LEU A 111 4.44 -3.20 28.23
CA LEU A 111 4.47 -2.46 26.96
C LEU A 111 3.16 -1.72 26.72
N ASP A 112 2.88 -0.70 27.53
CA ASP A 112 1.61 0.04 27.54
C ASP A 112 1.66 1.38 26.79
N ARG A 113 2.84 1.79 26.31
CA ARG A 113 3.03 3.07 25.59
C ARG A 113 3.29 2.84 24.11
N ILE A 114 2.41 3.39 23.28
CA ILE A 114 2.45 3.24 21.83
C ILE A 114 2.84 4.56 21.17
N HIS A 115 3.76 4.48 20.21
CA HIS A 115 4.12 5.58 19.33
C HIS A 115 3.93 5.15 17.87
N PHE A 116 3.15 5.92 17.12
CA PHE A 116 2.89 5.65 15.71
C PHE A 116 3.92 6.34 14.81
N ALA A 117 4.51 5.58 13.89
CA ALA A 117 5.44 6.06 12.88
C ALA A 117 5.04 5.55 11.49
N CYS A 118 5.42 6.27 10.44
CA CYS A 118 5.01 5.95 9.06
C CYS A 118 5.81 4.81 8.41
N SER A 119 6.94 4.40 8.99
CA SER A 119 7.78 3.35 8.43
C SER A 119 8.57 2.64 9.54
N GLY A 120 9.06 1.43 9.23
CA GLY A 120 9.87 0.65 10.15
C GLY A 120 11.11 1.41 10.63
N PRO A 121 11.63 1.07 11.82
CA PRO A 121 12.80 1.74 12.37
C PRO A 121 13.99 1.56 11.42
N ARG A 122 14.67 2.66 11.12
CA ARG A 122 15.96 2.60 10.45
C ARG A 122 16.90 1.74 11.33
N PRO A 123 17.62 0.76 10.76
CA PRO A 123 18.59 -0.01 11.53
C PRO A 123 19.55 0.95 12.20
N ARG A 124 19.69 0.84 13.53
CA ARG A 124 20.73 1.57 14.23
C ARG A 124 22.06 0.96 13.78
N ARG A 125 22.92 1.79 13.20
CA ARG A 125 24.28 1.38 12.90
C ARG A 125 24.92 0.98 14.24
N PRO A 126 25.63 -0.16 14.32
CA PRO A 126 26.44 -0.44 15.50
C PRO A 126 27.45 0.71 15.70
N PRO A 127 27.90 0.93 16.95
CA PRO A 127 28.83 2.02 17.27
C PRO A 127 30.09 2.01 16.41
#